data_AF-A0A6L9G2V9-F1
#
_entry.id   AF-A0A6L9G2V9-F1
#
_cell.length_a   1.000
_cell.length_b   1.000
_cell.length_c   1.000
_cell.angle_alpha   90.00
_cell.angle_beta   90.00
_cell.angle_gamma   90.00
#
_symmetry.space_group_name_H-M   'P 1'
#
loop_
_entity.id
_entity.type
_entity.pdbx_description
1 polymer ?
#
loop_
_entity_poly.entity_id
_entity_poly.type
_entity_poly.pdbx_seq_one_letter_code
_entity_poly.pdbx_strand_id
1 'polypeptide(L)'
;MNLQELPMNRRPRKHLHLNLNDDQFDDLISALESHRDCFQRLSEEAANGFGLGAPYWNGRVNEIQELIDAVQHVARDDGAK
;
A
#
# COMPACT_ATOMS: atom_id res chain seq x y z
N MET A 1 13.27 -29.56 -12.83
CA MET A 1 13.08 -28.11 -12.62
C MET A 1 12.02 -27.97 -11.55
N ASN A 2 12.39 -27.57 -10.33
CA ASN A 2 11.44 -27.44 -9.23
C ASN A 2 11.23 -25.94 -8.99
N LEU A 3 10.00 -25.49 -9.22
CA LEU A 3 9.60 -24.09 -9.11
C LEU A 3 9.46 -23.77 -7.62
N GLN A 4 10.60 -23.52 -6.97
CA GLN A 4 10.62 -23.00 -5.60
C GLN A 4 9.84 -21.69 -5.58
N GLU A 5 8.76 -21.73 -4.81
CA GLU A 5 7.98 -20.60 -4.33
C GLU A 5 8.89 -19.40 -4.09
N LEU A 6 8.79 -18.40 -4.96
CA LEU A 6 9.50 -17.13 -4.79
C LEU A 6 9.09 -16.58 -3.41
N PRO A 7 10.03 -16.20 -2.54
CA PRO A 7 9.71 -15.78 -1.19
C PRO A 7 8.80 -14.55 -1.27
N MET A 8 7.53 -14.73 -0.90
CA MET A 8 6.57 -13.66 -0.64
C MET A 8 7.26 -12.65 0.28
N ASN A 9 7.63 -11.50 -0.29
CA ASN A 9 8.26 -10.31 0.27
C ASN A 9 8.33 -10.29 1.81
N ARG A 10 9.28 -11.03 2.43
CA ARG A 10 9.51 -11.01 3.90
C ARG A 10 10.30 -9.77 4.29
N ARG A 11 9.78 -8.59 3.94
CA ARG A 11 10.38 -7.35 4.42
C ARG A 11 10.14 -7.26 5.93
N PRO A 12 11.17 -6.94 6.72
CA PRO A 12 11.00 -6.80 8.16
C PRO A 12 9.95 -5.72 8.45
N ARG A 13 8.93 -6.08 9.25
CA ARG A 13 7.91 -5.13 9.69
C ARG A 13 8.56 -4.03 10.52
N LYS A 14 8.11 -2.79 10.31
CA LYS A 14 8.51 -1.62 11.09
C LYS A 14 7.30 -1.15 11.88
N HIS A 15 7.51 -0.86 13.15
CA HIS A 15 6.49 -0.26 14.00
C HIS A 15 6.71 1.24 14.02
N LEU A 16 5.65 2.00 13.77
CA LEU A 16 5.65 3.46 13.79
C LEU A 16 4.57 3.92 14.76
N HIS A 17 4.95 4.78 15.71
CA HIS A 17 4.01 5.42 16.63
C HIS A 17 3.86 6.88 16.21
N LEU A 18 2.66 7.25 15.77
CA LEU A 18 2.34 8.60 15.30
C LEU A 18 1.23 9.19 16.16
N ASN A 19 1.38 10.47 16.52
CA ASN A 19 0.31 11.28 17.10
C ASN A 19 -0.03 12.35 16.06
N LEU A 20 -1.16 12.21 15.39
CA LEU A 20 -1.61 13.11 14.33
C LEU A 20 -2.90 13.79 14.78
N ASN A 21 -3.12 15.03 14.34
CA ASN A 21 -4.45 15.62 14.38
C ASN A 21 -5.28 15.14 13.17
N ASP A 22 -6.56 15.49 13.14
CA ASP A 22 -7.49 15.06 12.08
C ASP A 22 -7.00 15.46 10.68
N ASP A 23 -6.57 16.72 10.49
CA ASP A 23 -6.05 17.21 9.20
C ASP A 23 -4.80 16.42 8.75
N GLN A 24 -3.87 16.16 9.67
CA GLN A 24 -2.65 15.39 9.40
C GLN A 24 -2.95 13.92 9.10
N PHE A 25 -4.01 13.38 9.70
CA PHE A 25 -4.46 12.03 9.41
C PHE A 25 -5.10 11.95 8.02
N ASP A 26 -5.95 12.90 7.67
CA ASP A 26 -6.56 13.01 6.33
C ASP A 26 -5.51 13.23 5.24
N ASP A 27 -4.50 14.06 5.51
CA ASP A 27 -3.34 14.26 4.62
C ASP A 27 -2.55 12.96 4.43
N LEU A 28 -2.35 12.16 5.49
CA LEU A 28 -1.68 10.87 5.41
C LEU A 28 -2.48 9.88 4.53
N ILE A 29 -3.78 9.79 4.73
CA ILE A 29 -4.66 8.94 3.90
C ILE A 29 -4.60 9.39 2.44
N SER A 30 -4.77 10.68 2.18
CA SER A 30 -4.73 11.25 0.83
C SER A 30 -3.39 10.98 0.12
N ALA A 31 -2.27 11.07 0.85
CA ALA A 31 -0.95 10.76 0.32
C ALA A 31 -0.79 9.27 -0.03
N LEU A 32 -1.32 8.37 0.81
CA LEU A 32 -1.30 6.93 0.55
C LEU A 32 -2.17 6.57 -0.65
N GLU A 33 -3.37 7.13 -0.77
CA GLU A 33 -4.26 6.96 -1.93
C GLU A 33 -3.60 7.44 -3.22
N SER A 34 -3.02 8.65 -3.19
CA SER A 34 -2.27 9.20 -4.34
C SER A 34 -1.12 8.28 -4.77
N HIS A 35 -0.44 7.65 -3.79
CA HIS A 35 0.64 6.71 -4.08
C HIS A 35 0.14 5.39 -4.68
N ARG A 36 -0.97 4.85 -4.16
CA ARG A 36 -1.65 3.67 -4.70
C ARG A 36 -2.07 3.91 -6.15
N ASP A 37 -2.71 5.03 -6.42
CA ASP A 37 -3.25 5.38 -7.74
C ASP A 37 -2.13 5.57 -8.76
N CYS A 38 -0.96 6.05 -8.33
CA CYS A 38 0.24 6.08 -9.15
C CYS A 38 0.67 4.67 -9.60
N PHE A 39 0.69 3.69 -8.69
CA PHE A 39 1.00 2.30 -9.05
C PHE A 39 -0.09 1.66 -9.91
N GLN A 40 -1.35 2.01 -9.70
CA GLN A 40 -2.44 1.55 -10.56
C GLN A 40 -2.24 2.02 -11.99
N ARG A 41 -1.91 3.31 -12.19
CA ARG A 41 -1.57 3.85 -13.51
C ARG A 41 -0.36 3.15 -14.13
N LEU A 42 0.68 2.86 -13.35
CA LEU A 42 1.85 2.11 -13.84
C LEU A 42 1.49 0.67 -14.24
N SER A 43 0.52 0.04 -13.57
CA SER A 43 0.00 -1.28 -13.95
C SER A 43 -0.73 -1.25 -15.30
N GLU A 44 -1.55 -0.21 -15.51
CA GLU A 44 -2.25 0.01 -16.78
C GLU A 44 -1.27 0.32 -17.92
N GLU A 45 -0.24 1.14 -17.67
CA GLU A 45 0.83 1.42 -18.62
C GLU A 45 1.66 0.15 -18.94
N ALA A 46 1.88 -0.72 -17.96
CA ALA A 46 2.58 -1.99 -18.15
C ALA A 46 1.81 -2.98 -19.03
N ALA A 47 0.47 -2.93 -19.03
CA ALA A 47 -0.34 -3.70 -19.97
C ALA A 47 -0.06 -3.31 -21.44
N ASN A 48 0.44 -2.09 -21.68
CA ASN A 48 0.86 -1.60 -22.98
C ASN A 48 2.35 -1.89 -23.30
N GLY A 49 3.04 -2.68 -22.47
CA GLY A 49 4.41 -3.12 -22.73
C GLY A 49 5.52 -2.21 -22.20
N PHE A 50 5.21 -1.25 -21.31
CA PHE A 50 6.19 -0.34 -20.71
C PHE A 50 6.53 -0.73 -19.26
N GLY A 51 7.83 -0.77 -18.91
CA GLY A 51 8.28 -0.95 -17.52
C GLY A 51 8.18 -2.38 -16.98
N LEU A 52 8.03 -2.51 -15.64
CA LEU A 52 7.82 -3.79 -14.97
C LEU A 52 6.42 -4.34 -15.29
N GLY A 53 6.24 -5.66 -15.25
CA GLY A 53 4.95 -6.27 -15.61
C GLY A 53 3.82 -5.89 -14.67
N ALA A 54 2.58 -5.84 -15.20
CA ALA A 54 1.36 -5.55 -14.44
C ALA A 54 1.22 -6.34 -13.11
N PRO A 55 1.60 -7.63 -13.00
CA PRO A 55 1.56 -8.34 -11.72
C PRO A 55 2.40 -7.70 -10.61
N TYR A 56 3.54 -7.10 -10.95
CA TYR A 56 4.38 -6.40 -9.97
C TYR A 56 3.67 -5.16 -9.45
N TRP A 57 3.14 -4.32 -10.34
CA TRP A 57 2.44 -3.09 -9.95
C TRP A 57 1.16 -3.38 -9.17
N ASN A 58 0.38 -4.38 -9.59
CA ASN A 58 -0.79 -4.84 -8.84
C ASN A 58 -0.42 -5.31 -7.43
N GLY A 59 0.72 -6.00 -7.26
CA GLY A 59 1.24 -6.34 -5.94
C GLY A 59 1.47 -5.10 -5.07
N ARG A 60 2.04 -4.02 -5.64
CA ARG A 60 2.27 -2.77 -4.92
C ARG A 60 0.97 -2.03 -4.61
N VAL A 61 -0.01 -2.04 -5.51
CA VAL A 61 -1.36 -1.49 -5.25
C VAL A 61 -1.98 -2.18 -4.03
N ASN A 62 -1.93 -3.51 -3.99
CA ASN A 62 -2.47 -4.28 -2.86
C ASN A 62 -1.72 -3.98 -1.55
N GLU A 63 -0.39 -3.93 -1.57
CA GLU A 63 0.42 -3.59 -0.38
C GLU A 63 0.05 -2.20 0.18
N ILE A 64 -0.23 -1.20 -0.68
CA ILE A 64 -0.65 0.13 -0.21
C ILE A 64 -2.10 0.13 0.25
N GLN A 65 -3.00 -0.62 -0.39
CA GLN A 65 -4.38 -0.75 0.08
C GLN A 65 -4.45 -1.36 1.49
N GLU A 66 -3.69 -2.44 1.75
CA GLU A 66 -3.58 -3.04 3.08
C GLU A 66 -3.06 -2.05 4.13
N LEU A 67 -2.15 -1.15 3.74
CA LEU A 67 -1.67 -0.10 4.62
C LEU A 67 -2.75 0.96 4.91
N ILE A 68 -3.50 1.41 3.90
CA ILE A 68 -4.62 2.35 4.07
C ILE A 68 -5.65 1.75 5.04
N ASP A 69 -6.03 0.48 4.83
CA ASP A 69 -6.99 -0.22 5.68
C ASP A 69 -6.50 -0.30 7.13
N ALA A 70 -5.20 -0.57 7.34
CA ALA A 70 -4.60 -0.61 8.66
C ALA A 70 -4.60 0.77 9.35
N VAL A 71 -4.26 1.84 8.63
CA VAL A 71 -4.27 3.21 9.18
C VAL A 71 -5.70 3.63 9.54
N GLN A 72 -6.68 3.36 8.68
CA GLN A 72 -8.09 3.66 8.95
C GLN A 72 -8.67 2.85 10.11
N HIS A 73 -8.24 1.59 10.28
CA HIS A 73 -8.68 0.76 11.41
C HIS A 73 -8.21 1.32 12.76
N VAL A 74 -6.95 1.79 12.85
CA VAL A 74 -6.41 2.42 14.07
C VAL A 74 -7.25 3.62 14.50
N ALA A 75 -7.63 4.50 13.56
CA ALA A 75 -8.46 5.65 13.87
C ALA A 75 -9.86 5.29 14.40
N ARG A 76 -10.47 4.19 13.92
CA ARG A 76 -11.77 3.72 14.40
C ARG A 76 -11.70 3.16 15.82
N ASP A 77 -10.60 2.49 16.15
CA ASP A 77 -10.39 1.91 17.48
C ASP A 77 -10.05 2.96 18.54
N ASP A 78 -9.41 4.07 18.14
CA ASP A 78 -9.13 5.20 19.04
C ASP A 78 -10.38 6.06 19.34
N GLY A 79 -11.36 6.10 18.42
CA GLY A 79 -12.63 6.80 18.63
C GLY A 79 -13.69 6.03 19.45
N ALA A 80 -13.42 4.77 19.80
CA ALA A 80 -14.35 3.87 20.49
C ALA A 80 -14.10 3.77 22.02
N LYS A 81 -13.24 4.61 22.59
CA LYS A 81 -12.92 4.66 24.03
C LYS A 81 -13.57 5.82 24.75
#